data_AF-A0A0A1UFQ4-F1
#
_entry.id   AF-A0A0A1UFQ4-F1
#
_cell.length_a   1.000
_cell.length_b   1.000
_cell.length_c   1.000
_cell.angle_alpha   90.00
_cell.angle_beta   90.00
_cell.angle_gamma   90.00
#
_symmetry.space_group_name_H-M   'P 1'
#
loop_
_entity.id
_entity.type
_entity.pdbx_description
1 polymer ?
#
loop_
_entity_poly.entity_id
_entity_poly.type
_entity_poly.pdbx_seq_one_letter_code
_entity_poly.pdbx_strand_id
1 'polypeptide(L)'
;MNIILEAHSSVQSKYQQISHLLIIINCFERCSALRTIEIPNLVTEIGEYCFDFCKGLSSIKLSDILTKLPIYCFRCCYNLQHVTFPSHILSIGDNCFERCVSLKTIEIPYCEHYIGNRAFIDCKSLTSLVVKGSLNEVGCNCFDNCDKLIKLILPSSLSKIGTKVFCPTALSSFYIKLN
;
A
#
# COMPACT_ATOMS: atom_id res chain seq x y z
N MET A 1 -14.52 -2.07 16.70
CA MET A 1 -14.60 -3.49 16.28
C MET A 1 -13.26 -3.84 15.65
N ASN A 2 -12.35 -4.41 16.43
CA ASN A 2 -11.12 -5.00 15.89
C ASN A 2 -11.57 -6.26 15.14
N ILE A 3 -11.55 -6.22 13.81
CA ILE A 3 -11.66 -7.44 13.03
C ILE A 3 -10.28 -8.09 13.11
N ILE A 4 -10.04 -8.78 14.24
CA ILE A 4 -9.16 -9.95 14.16
C ILE A 4 -9.84 -10.82 13.11
N LEU A 5 -9.10 -11.31 12.13
CA LEU A 5 -9.54 -12.33 11.18
C LEU A 5 -9.83 -13.65 11.93
N GLU A 6 -10.59 -13.62 13.03
CA GLU A 6 -11.41 -14.73 13.44
C GLU A 6 -12.57 -14.76 12.46
N ALA A 7 -12.39 -15.61 11.46
CA ALA A 7 -13.40 -15.96 10.49
C ALA A 7 -14.75 -16.13 11.21
N HIS A 8 -15.78 -15.46 10.68
CA HIS A 8 -17.17 -15.64 11.05
C HIS A 8 -17.45 -17.14 11.24
N SER A 9 -18.11 -17.54 12.33
CA SER A 9 -18.19 -18.93 12.84
C SER A 9 -18.69 -19.99 11.85
N SER A 10 -19.25 -19.59 10.70
CA SER A 10 -19.61 -20.46 9.57
C SER A 10 -18.45 -20.82 8.64
N VAL A 11 -17.26 -20.23 8.83
CA VAL A 11 -16.09 -20.36 7.95
C VAL A 11 -14.98 -21.18 8.62
N GLN A 12 -14.83 -21.14 9.95
CA GLN A 12 -13.73 -21.79 10.70
C GLN A 12 -13.56 -23.31 10.50
N SER A 13 -14.64 -24.08 10.30
CA SER A 13 -14.55 -25.55 10.22
C SER A 13 -13.90 -26.07 8.93
N LYS A 14 -13.73 -25.22 7.91
CA LYS A 14 -13.11 -25.59 6.62
C LYS A 14 -11.61 -25.28 6.52
N TYR A 15 -11.05 -24.46 7.41
CA TYR A 15 -9.67 -23.93 7.31
C TYR A 15 -8.65 -24.64 8.21
N GLN A 16 -9.09 -25.55 9.10
CA GLN A 16 -8.18 -26.34 9.94
C GLN A 16 -7.45 -27.48 9.19
N GLN A 17 -7.65 -27.63 7.88
CA GLN A 17 -7.02 -28.71 7.09
C GLN A 17 -6.24 -28.27 5.83
N ILE A 18 -6.01 -26.98 5.59
CA ILE A 18 -5.26 -26.53 4.40
C ILE A 18 -3.95 -25.88 4.81
N SER A 19 -2.87 -26.62 4.57
CA SER A 19 -1.48 -26.19 4.65
C SER A 19 -1.21 -25.02 3.71
N HIS A 20 -0.79 -23.89 4.28
CA HIS A 20 0.08 -22.87 3.67
C HIS A 20 -0.34 -22.25 2.32
N LEU A 21 -1.52 -21.64 2.21
CA LEU A 21 -1.77 -20.49 1.33
C LEU A 21 -3.17 -19.92 1.62
N LEU A 22 -3.28 -18.80 2.32
CA LEU A 22 -4.55 -18.06 2.34
C LEU A 22 -4.44 -16.86 1.41
N ILE A 23 -5.13 -16.94 0.27
CA ILE A 23 -5.29 -15.82 -0.67
C ILE A 23 -6.56 -15.08 -0.28
N ILE A 24 -6.46 -13.77 -0.05
CA ILE A 24 -7.62 -12.92 0.26
C ILE A 24 -8.05 -12.17 -1.02
N ILE A 25 -9.09 -12.60 -1.71
CA ILE A 25 -9.57 -11.96 -2.96
C ILE A 25 -10.82 -11.12 -2.67
N ASN A 26 -10.80 -9.81 -2.95
CA ASN A 26 -11.94 -8.89 -2.82
C ASN A 26 -12.72 -8.96 -1.49
N CYS A 27 -12.14 -9.54 -0.44
CA CYS A 27 -12.91 -9.92 0.76
C CYS A 27 -13.42 -8.71 1.55
N PHE A 28 -12.77 -7.56 1.41
CA PHE A 28 -13.10 -6.34 2.15
C PHE A 28 -13.45 -5.17 1.23
N GLU A 29 -13.73 -5.40 -0.05
CA GLU A 29 -14.16 -4.31 -0.94
C GLU A 29 -15.39 -3.61 -0.34
N ARG A 30 -15.35 -2.28 -0.29
CA ARG A 30 -16.42 -1.41 0.24
C ARG A 30 -16.79 -1.63 1.71
N CYS A 31 -15.98 -2.35 2.50
CA CYS A 31 -16.19 -2.55 3.93
C CYS A 31 -16.01 -1.24 4.73
N SER A 32 -16.99 -0.34 4.63
CA SER A 32 -16.95 1.02 5.19
C SER A 32 -17.01 1.04 6.73
N ALA A 33 -17.39 -0.08 7.36
CA ALA A 33 -17.37 -0.27 8.81
C ALA A 33 -16.01 -0.75 9.34
N LEU A 34 -15.13 -1.31 8.50
CA LEU A 34 -13.79 -1.72 8.89
C LEU A 34 -13.00 -0.47 9.33
N ARG A 35 -12.29 -0.55 10.45
CA ARG A 35 -11.48 0.55 11.01
C ARG A 35 -10.01 0.16 11.08
N THR A 36 -9.75 -1.05 11.54
CA THR A 36 -8.41 -1.60 11.70
C THR A 36 -8.42 -3.07 11.28
N ILE A 37 -7.32 -3.55 10.71
CA ILE A 37 -7.10 -4.96 10.43
C ILE A 37 -5.62 -5.32 10.55
N GLU A 38 -5.35 -6.50 11.09
CA GLU A 38 -4.04 -7.13 11.08
C GLU A 38 -4.13 -8.38 10.22
N ILE A 39 -3.34 -8.42 9.15
CA ILE A 39 -3.25 -9.55 8.24
C ILE A 39 -2.28 -10.56 8.85
N PRO A 40 -2.73 -11.78 9.20
CA PRO A 40 -1.88 -12.75 9.88
C PRO A 40 -0.74 -13.23 8.98
N ASN A 41 0.39 -13.60 9.59
CA ASN A 41 1.61 -14.13 8.97
C ASN A 41 1.45 -15.55 8.34
N LEU A 42 0.26 -15.86 7.84
CA LEU A 42 -0.09 -17.03 7.04
C LEU A 42 -0.67 -16.62 5.68
N VAL A 43 -1.00 -15.34 5.52
CA VAL A 43 -1.48 -14.77 4.27
C VAL A 43 -0.27 -14.36 3.45
N THR A 44 -0.05 -15.08 2.36
CA THR A 44 1.05 -14.86 1.41
C THR A 44 0.65 -13.93 0.27
N GLU A 45 -0.66 -13.76 0.05
CA GLU A 45 -1.19 -13.01 -1.08
C GLU A 45 -2.48 -12.27 -0.72
N ILE A 46 -2.57 -11.04 -1.20
CA ILE A 46 -3.78 -10.22 -1.21
C ILE A 46 -4.15 -10.04 -2.68
N GLY A 47 -5.42 -10.29 -3.00
CA GLY A 47 -5.98 -10.09 -4.33
C GLY A 47 -6.22 -8.62 -4.64
N GLU A 48 -6.31 -8.32 -5.94
CA GLU A 48 -6.67 -7.00 -6.44
C GLU A 48 -7.90 -6.45 -5.72
N TYR A 49 -8.04 -5.13 -5.56
CA TYR A 49 -9.20 -4.47 -4.92
C TYR A 49 -9.57 -4.92 -3.49
N CYS A 50 -8.76 -5.74 -2.81
CA CYS A 50 -9.15 -6.38 -1.56
C CYS A 50 -9.71 -5.42 -0.49
N PHE A 51 -9.17 -4.21 -0.37
CA PHE A 51 -9.66 -3.16 0.54
C PHE A 51 -10.15 -1.91 -0.21
N ASP A 52 -10.43 -2.00 -1.51
CA ASP A 52 -10.90 -0.86 -2.29
C ASP A 52 -12.20 -0.30 -1.70
N PHE A 53 -12.32 1.02 -1.62
CA PHE A 53 -13.42 1.73 -0.95
C PHE A 53 -13.67 1.34 0.52
N CYS A 54 -12.66 0.83 1.25
CA CYS A 54 -12.71 0.73 2.72
C CYS A 54 -12.62 2.12 3.39
N LYS A 55 -13.65 2.95 3.22
CA LYS A 55 -13.65 4.37 3.64
C LYS A 55 -13.39 4.57 5.13
N GLY A 56 -13.71 3.58 5.95
CA GLY A 56 -13.51 3.61 7.39
C GLY A 56 -12.12 3.17 7.85
N LEU A 57 -11.37 2.44 7.02
CA LEU A 57 -10.09 1.84 7.40
C LEU A 57 -9.08 2.94 7.69
N SER A 58 -8.58 3.00 8.91
CA SER A 58 -7.61 3.99 9.38
C SER A 58 -6.21 3.42 9.59
N SER A 59 -6.11 2.13 9.88
CA SER A 59 -4.82 1.45 10.07
C SER A 59 -4.87 0.02 9.58
N ILE A 60 -3.80 -0.43 8.93
CA ILE A 60 -3.60 -1.84 8.57
C ILE A 60 -2.19 -2.30 8.89
N LYS A 61 -2.05 -3.50 9.44
CA LYS A 61 -0.78 -4.22 9.53
C LYS A 61 -0.78 -5.36 8.53
N LEU A 62 0.14 -5.33 7.58
CA LEU A 62 0.31 -6.38 6.58
C LEU A 62 1.06 -7.57 7.16
N SER A 63 0.88 -8.74 6.53
CA SER A 63 1.59 -9.96 6.85
C SER A 63 3.08 -9.82 6.50
N ASP A 64 3.98 -10.25 7.40
CA ASP A 64 5.43 -10.14 7.23
C ASP A 64 5.96 -10.95 6.03
N ILE A 65 5.20 -11.94 5.56
CA ILE A 65 5.55 -12.79 4.40
C ILE A 65 4.88 -12.32 3.10
N LEU A 66 4.12 -11.23 3.13
CA LEU A 66 3.44 -10.68 1.96
C LEU A 66 4.48 -10.04 1.04
N THR A 67 4.53 -10.50 -0.21
CA THR A 67 5.53 -10.02 -1.18
C THR A 67 5.01 -8.93 -2.11
N LYS A 68 3.69 -8.73 -2.23
CA LYS A 68 3.10 -7.81 -3.21
C LYS A 68 1.86 -7.12 -2.65
N LEU A 69 1.69 -5.86 -3.02
CA LEU A 69 0.41 -5.18 -2.95
C LEU A 69 -0.16 -5.04 -4.36
N PRO A 70 -1.34 -5.59 -4.64
CA PRO A 70 -1.89 -5.63 -5.99
C PRO A 70 -2.52 -4.29 -6.41
N ILE A 71 -2.98 -4.25 -7.66
CA ILE A 71 -3.72 -3.11 -8.23
C ILE A 71 -4.94 -2.77 -7.37
N TYR A 72 -5.16 -1.46 -7.15
CA TYR A 72 -6.30 -0.92 -6.41
C TYR A 72 -6.48 -1.43 -4.96
N CYS A 73 -5.50 -2.10 -4.36
CA CYS A 73 -5.66 -2.79 -3.06
C CYS A 73 -6.28 -1.91 -1.97
N PHE A 74 -5.89 -0.63 -1.87
CA PHE A 74 -6.39 0.34 -0.90
C PHE A 74 -6.99 1.59 -1.55
N ARG A 75 -7.42 1.52 -2.82
CA ARG A 75 -8.01 2.68 -3.49
C ARG A 75 -9.20 3.22 -2.68
N CYS A 76 -9.32 4.54 -2.61
CA CYS A 76 -10.38 5.24 -1.89
C CYS A 76 -10.52 4.86 -0.40
N CYS A 77 -9.47 4.35 0.24
CA CYS A 77 -9.40 4.23 1.70
C CYS A 77 -9.18 5.62 2.34
N TYR A 78 -10.21 6.47 2.29
CA TYR A 78 -10.09 7.89 2.62
C TYR A 78 -9.55 8.18 4.03
N ASN A 79 -9.80 7.29 4.99
CA ASN A 79 -9.36 7.44 6.38
C ASN A 79 -8.01 6.78 6.67
N LEU A 80 -7.38 6.09 5.71
CA LEU A 80 -6.17 5.33 5.95
C LEU A 80 -5.01 6.27 6.30
N GLN A 81 -4.49 6.13 7.51
CA GLN A 81 -3.42 6.97 8.07
C GLN A 81 -2.13 6.17 8.29
N HIS A 82 -2.25 4.88 8.59
CA HIS A 82 -1.13 4.05 8.97
C HIS A 82 -1.15 2.71 8.24
N VAL A 83 -0.02 2.36 7.64
CA VAL A 83 0.22 1.06 6.99
C VAL A 83 1.52 0.52 7.54
N THR A 84 1.47 -0.59 8.26
CA THR A 84 2.68 -1.32 8.67
C THR A 84 3.03 -2.29 7.55
N PHE A 85 4.10 -1.97 6.82
CA PHE A 85 4.61 -2.78 5.72
C PHE A 85 5.38 -4.02 6.21
N PRO A 86 5.38 -5.11 5.43
CA PRO A 86 6.33 -6.21 5.66
C PRO A 86 7.76 -5.71 5.50
N SER A 87 8.72 -6.46 6.06
CA SER A 87 10.15 -6.16 5.93
C SER A 87 10.65 -6.23 4.48
N HIS A 88 9.96 -7.01 3.63
CA HIS A 88 10.29 -7.18 2.22
C HIS A 88 9.03 -7.14 1.37
N ILE A 89 8.88 -6.11 0.53
CA ILE A 89 7.90 -6.09 -0.55
C ILE A 89 8.61 -6.04 -1.90
N LEU A 90 8.13 -6.81 -2.86
CA LEU A 90 8.66 -6.80 -4.22
C LEU A 90 8.09 -5.64 -5.03
N SER A 91 6.78 -5.41 -4.91
CA SER A 91 6.10 -4.41 -5.74
C SER A 91 4.83 -3.86 -5.09
N ILE A 92 4.52 -2.61 -5.44
CA ILE A 92 3.23 -1.95 -5.17
C ILE A 92 2.55 -1.74 -6.53
N GLY A 93 1.35 -2.29 -6.69
CA GLY A 93 0.60 -2.26 -7.94
C GLY A 93 0.03 -0.89 -8.30
N ASP A 94 -0.52 -0.81 -9.51
CA ASP A 94 -1.13 0.39 -10.04
C ASP A 94 -2.29 0.86 -9.14
N ASN A 95 -2.40 2.18 -8.94
CA ASN A 95 -3.46 2.82 -8.16
C ASN A 95 -3.65 2.26 -6.72
N CYS A 96 -2.66 1.56 -6.17
CA CYS A 96 -2.79 0.80 -4.93
C CYS A 96 -3.30 1.65 -3.75
N PHE A 97 -2.80 2.87 -3.59
CA PHE A 97 -3.19 3.85 -2.57
C PHE A 97 -3.88 5.08 -3.18
N GLU A 98 -4.46 4.96 -4.37
CA GLU A 98 -5.20 6.07 -5.01
C GLU A 98 -6.23 6.67 -4.04
N ARG A 99 -6.20 7.99 -3.89
CA ARG A 99 -7.11 8.76 -3.02
C ARG A 99 -7.11 8.31 -1.56
N CYS A 100 -5.99 7.80 -1.04
CA CYS A 100 -5.79 7.69 0.42
C CYS A 100 -5.53 9.07 1.04
N VAL A 101 -6.56 9.93 1.03
CA VAL A 101 -6.44 11.37 1.33
C VAL A 101 -5.98 11.69 2.75
N SER A 102 -6.09 10.75 3.70
CA SER A 102 -5.63 10.90 5.09
C SER A 102 -4.21 10.36 5.34
N LEU A 103 -3.58 9.73 4.36
CA LEU A 103 -2.25 9.15 4.51
C LEU A 103 -1.22 10.28 4.59
N LYS A 104 -0.56 10.43 5.74
CA LYS A 104 0.35 11.56 6.00
C LYS A 104 1.81 11.26 5.70
N THR A 105 2.24 10.07 6.05
CA THR A 105 3.61 9.60 5.91
C THR A 105 3.60 8.13 5.56
N ILE A 106 4.56 7.69 4.76
CA ILE A 106 4.73 6.27 4.46
C ILE A 106 6.21 5.92 4.39
N GLU A 107 6.56 4.81 5.02
CA GLU A 107 7.88 4.21 4.95
C GLU A 107 7.73 2.79 4.40
N ILE A 108 8.35 2.55 3.25
CA ILE A 108 8.42 1.23 2.62
C ILE A 108 9.83 0.70 2.88
N PRO A 109 10.00 -0.26 3.81
CA PRO A 109 11.30 -0.63 4.37
C PRO A 109 12.20 -1.36 3.37
N TYR A 110 11.63 -2.04 2.38
CA TYR A 110 12.34 -2.60 1.25
C TYR A 110 11.36 -2.82 0.10
N CYS A 111 11.54 -2.11 -1.02
CA CYS A 111 10.84 -2.37 -2.29
C CYS A 111 11.86 -2.79 -3.35
N GLU A 112 11.67 -3.96 -3.98
CA GLU A 112 12.69 -4.53 -4.88
C GLU A 112 12.50 -4.18 -6.36
N HIS A 113 11.27 -4.01 -6.84
CA HIS A 113 11.02 -3.93 -8.28
C HIS A 113 10.43 -2.58 -8.66
N TYR A 114 9.16 -2.35 -8.35
CA TYR A 114 8.45 -1.18 -8.85
C TYR A 114 7.36 -0.67 -7.92
N ILE A 115 7.06 0.61 -8.08
CA ILE A 115 5.83 1.25 -7.63
C ILE A 115 5.02 1.60 -8.88
N GLY A 116 3.80 1.10 -8.97
CA GLY A 116 2.97 1.14 -10.15
C GLY A 116 2.49 2.54 -10.56
N ASN A 117 1.84 2.61 -11.72
CA ASN A 117 1.22 3.82 -12.21
C ASN A 117 0.18 4.34 -11.21
N ARG A 118 0.15 5.64 -10.97
CA ARG A 118 -0.85 6.29 -10.10
C ARG A 118 -0.93 5.71 -8.68
N ALA A 119 0.08 4.97 -8.21
CA ALA A 119 0.01 4.23 -6.96
C ALA A 119 -0.38 5.10 -5.76
N PHE A 120 -0.01 6.38 -5.75
CA PHE A 120 -0.34 7.34 -4.70
C PHE A 120 -1.08 8.58 -5.23
N ILE A 121 -1.71 8.52 -6.42
CA ILE A 121 -2.43 9.69 -6.97
C ILE A 121 -3.47 10.21 -5.96
N ASP A 122 -3.59 11.52 -5.83
CA ASP A 122 -4.52 12.19 -4.91
C ASP A 122 -4.32 11.84 -3.41
N CYS A 123 -3.13 11.41 -2.99
CA CYS A 123 -2.77 11.34 -1.57
C CYS A 123 -2.54 12.75 -0.98
N LYS A 124 -3.62 13.54 -0.88
CA LYS A 124 -3.59 14.99 -0.58
C LYS A 124 -2.98 15.37 0.77
N SER A 125 -2.88 14.45 1.73
CA SER A 125 -2.22 14.68 3.02
C SER A 125 -0.79 14.16 3.09
N LEU A 126 -0.29 13.48 2.05
CA LEU A 126 1.03 12.86 2.07
C LEU A 126 2.09 13.95 2.07
N THR A 127 2.90 13.98 3.12
CA THR A 127 3.98 14.97 3.32
C THR A 127 5.37 14.37 3.12
N SER A 128 5.53 13.09 3.49
CA SER A 128 6.80 12.38 3.41
C SER A 128 6.59 10.95 2.93
N LEU A 129 7.39 10.54 1.96
CA LEU A 129 7.47 9.16 1.48
C LEU A 129 8.94 8.73 1.42
N VAL A 130 9.23 7.60 2.07
CA VAL A 130 10.56 7.00 2.08
C VAL A 130 10.46 5.59 1.52
N VAL A 131 11.21 5.31 0.47
CA VAL A 131 11.40 3.96 -0.06
C VAL A 131 12.86 3.56 0.16
N LYS A 132 13.05 2.40 0.77
CA LYS A 132 14.33 1.74 0.93
C LYS A 132 14.38 0.49 0.03
N GLY A 133 15.55 -0.14 -0.05
CA GLY A 133 15.76 -1.35 -0.84
C GLY A 133 16.28 -1.06 -2.25
N SER A 134 15.91 -1.92 -3.20
CA SER A 134 16.48 -1.95 -4.55
C SER A 134 15.47 -1.55 -5.63
N LEU A 135 14.60 -0.58 -5.35
CA LEU A 135 13.55 -0.12 -6.27
C LEU A 135 14.14 0.27 -7.63
N ASN A 136 13.60 -0.28 -8.72
CA ASN A 136 14.06 -0.03 -10.07
C ASN A 136 13.20 1.00 -10.81
N GLU A 137 11.89 1.02 -10.55
CA GLU A 137 10.92 1.81 -11.34
C GLU A 137 9.84 2.49 -10.49
N VAL A 138 9.52 3.74 -10.85
CA VAL A 138 8.32 4.46 -10.41
C VAL A 138 7.45 4.76 -11.62
N GLY A 139 6.21 4.27 -11.63
CA GLY A 139 5.27 4.37 -12.75
C GLY A 139 4.70 5.77 -12.98
N CYS A 140 4.02 5.97 -14.10
CA CYS A 140 3.47 7.27 -14.51
C CYS A 140 2.45 7.80 -13.49
N ASN A 141 2.44 9.13 -13.28
CA ASN A 141 1.51 9.83 -12.38
C ASN A 141 1.51 9.29 -10.93
N CYS A 142 2.57 8.60 -10.49
CA CYS A 142 2.59 7.90 -9.21
C CYS A 142 2.26 8.82 -8.01
N PHE A 143 2.76 10.05 -7.99
CA PHE A 143 2.47 11.06 -6.97
C PHE A 143 1.72 12.27 -7.53
N ASP A 144 0.97 12.07 -8.62
CA ASP A 144 0.11 13.12 -9.17
C ASP A 144 -0.87 13.60 -8.09
N ASN A 145 -1.10 14.91 -8.04
CA ASN A 145 -1.99 15.55 -7.07
C ASN A 145 -1.61 15.30 -5.59
N CYS A 146 -0.36 14.98 -5.28
CA CYS A 146 0.15 14.93 -3.90
C CYS A 146 0.63 16.31 -3.44
N ASP A 147 -0.28 17.27 -3.36
CA ASP A 147 0.00 18.71 -3.19
C ASP A 147 0.76 19.07 -1.91
N LYS A 148 0.86 18.17 -0.94
CA LYS A 148 1.59 18.38 0.32
C LYS A 148 2.90 17.61 0.40
N LEU A 149 3.26 16.84 -0.62
CA LEU A 149 4.45 16.00 -0.61
C LEU A 149 5.69 16.89 -0.71
N ILE A 150 6.38 17.06 0.41
CA ILE A 150 7.59 17.90 0.53
C ILE A 150 8.87 17.07 0.55
N LYS A 151 8.78 15.82 1.02
CA LYS A 151 9.93 14.93 1.20
C LYS A 151 9.70 13.60 0.49
N LEU A 152 10.53 13.33 -0.49
CA LEU A 152 10.57 12.04 -1.18
C LEU A 152 12.00 11.52 -1.19
N ILE A 153 12.20 10.35 -0.58
CA ILE A 153 13.47 9.62 -0.57
C ILE A 153 13.28 8.32 -1.33
N LEU A 154 14.01 8.16 -2.43
CA LEU A 154 14.06 6.94 -3.24
C LEU A 154 15.47 6.35 -3.18
N PRO A 155 15.64 5.02 -3.33
CA PRO A 155 16.95 4.38 -3.28
C PRO A 155 17.78 4.68 -4.54
N SER A 156 19.12 4.55 -4.45
CA SER A 156 20.05 4.77 -5.56
C SER A 156 19.87 3.83 -6.75
N SER A 157 19.21 2.69 -6.55
CA SER A 157 18.94 1.70 -7.59
C SER A 157 17.93 2.16 -8.64
N LEU A 158 17.19 3.24 -8.38
CA LEU A 158 16.13 3.73 -9.25
C LEU A 158 16.69 4.08 -10.63
N SER A 159 16.21 3.37 -11.65
CA SER A 159 16.66 3.54 -13.04
C SER A 159 15.57 4.06 -13.97
N LYS A 160 14.30 3.98 -13.58
CA LYS A 160 13.16 4.42 -14.39
C LYS A 160 12.16 5.25 -13.60
N ILE A 161 11.79 6.41 -14.16
CA ILE A 161 10.76 7.30 -13.64
C ILE A 161 9.77 7.58 -14.77
N GLY A 162 8.50 7.30 -14.53
CA GLY A 162 7.43 7.51 -15.48
C GLY A 162 7.14 8.99 -15.76
N THR A 163 6.19 9.24 -16.64
CA THR A 163 5.77 10.61 -16.96
C THR A 163 4.87 11.20 -15.87
N LYS A 164 4.91 12.53 -15.68
CA LYS A 164 4.04 13.28 -14.75
C LYS A 164 4.03 12.75 -13.30
N VAL A 165 5.11 12.12 -12.86
CA VAL A 165 5.20 11.49 -11.54
C VAL A 165 4.97 12.47 -10.40
N PHE A 166 5.36 13.74 -10.56
CA PHE A 166 5.36 14.77 -9.51
C PHE A 166 4.42 15.96 -9.78
N CYS A 167 3.34 15.76 -10.53
CA CYS A 167 2.50 16.86 -11.02
C CYS A 167 1.08 16.78 -10.45
N PRO A 168 0.53 17.81 -9.78
CA PRO A 168 1.22 18.76 -8.93
C PRO A 168 1.70 18.09 -7.63
N THR A 169 2.87 18.49 -7.15
CA THR A 169 3.40 18.18 -5.81
C THR A 169 4.05 19.43 -5.22
N ALA A 170 4.21 19.49 -3.89
CA ALA A 170 4.94 20.57 -3.21
C ALA A 170 6.41 20.22 -2.95
N LEU A 171 7.01 19.38 -3.80
CA LEU A 171 8.38 18.92 -3.61
C LEU A 171 9.34 20.10 -3.65
N SER A 172 9.82 20.51 -2.47
CA SER A 172 10.92 21.47 -2.32
C SER A 172 12.28 20.78 -2.37
N SER A 173 12.30 19.47 -2.14
CA SER A 173 13.51 18.66 -2.15
C SER A 173 13.22 17.23 -2.62
N PHE A 174 13.97 16.77 -3.62
CA PHE A 174 13.91 15.42 -4.17
C PHE A 174 15.29 14.79 -4.02
N TYR A 175 15.39 13.71 -3.24
CA TYR A 175 16.67 13.03 -2.99
C TYR A 175 16.61 11.59 -3.49
N ILE A 176 17.50 11.28 -4.43
CA ILE A 176 17.93 9.91 -4.68
C ILE A 176 19.07 9.67 -3.69
N LYS A 177 18.86 8.79 -2.71
CA LYS A 177 19.89 8.51 -1.70
C LYS A 177 21.04 7.78 -2.38
N LEU A 178 22.15 8.47 -2.62
CA LEU A 178 23.41 7.86 -3.03
C LEU A 178 24.00 7.12 -1.83
N ASN A 179 24.42 5.88 -2.03
CA ASN A 179 25.06 5.07 -0.99
C ASN A 179 26.41 5.63 -0.57
#